data_AF-A0A4Y2QMQ7-F1
#
_entry.id   AF-A0A4Y2QMQ7-F1
#
_cell.length_a   1.000
_cell.length_b   1.000
_cell.length_c   1.000
_cell.angle_alpha   90.00
_cell.angle_beta   90.00
_cell.angle_gamma   90.00
#
_symmetry.space_group_name_H-M   'P 1'
#
loop_
_entity.id
_entity.type
_entity.pdbx_description
1 polymer ?
#
loop_
_entity_poly.entity_id
_entity_poly.type
_entity_poly.pdbx_seq_one_letter_code
_entity_poly.pdbx_strand_id
1 'polypeptide(L)'
;MTYIAKHRKCDLMELARELGEEVDEKFTIVKLKKVILNSSDYEEEFAKEMLEAIIVRRQEKELLERQREKEEKDRTFEREKEERIGNLSWKKLNYKLLPKPAP
;
A
#
# COMPACT_ATOMS: atom_id res chain seq x y z
N MET A 1 -21.53 -2.86 -24.41
CA MET A 1 -20.53 -2.06 -23.66
C MET A 1 -19.67 -3.05 -22.90
N THR A 2 -18.37 -3.15 -23.19
CA THR A 2 -17.48 -4.09 -22.50
C THR A 2 -17.17 -3.60 -21.09
N TYR A 3 -17.54 -4.37 -20.07
CA TYR A 3 -17.32 -4.08 -18.65
C TYR A 3 -15.86 -3.70 -18.35
N ILE A 4 -14.93 -4.44 -18.96
CA ILE A 4 -13.47 -4.28 -18.92
C ILE A 4 -13.00 -2.85 -19.28
N ALA A 5 -13.83 -2.07 -19.99
CA ALA A 5 -13.46 -0.74 -20.46
C ALA A 5 -13.05 0.23 -19.34
N LYS A 6 -13.62 0.07 -18.14
CA LYS A 6 -13.56 1.04 -17.02
C LYS A 6 -12.44 0.80 -16.00
N HIS A 7 -11.70 -0.31 -16.12
CA HIS A 7 -10.80 -0.75 -15.05
C HIS A 7 -9.34 -0.31 -15.25
N ARG A 8 -8.58 -0.30 -14.15
CA ARG A 8 -7.19 0.17 -14.16
C ARG A 8 -6.30 -0.84 -14.88
N LYS A 9 -5.19 -0.35 -15.45
CA LYS A 9 -4.20 -1.19 -16.15
C LYS A 9 -3.71 -2.36 -15.29
N CYS A 10 -3.42 -2.12 -14.02
CA CYS A 10 -2.98 -3.17 -13.09
C CYS A 10 -4.03 -4.27 -12.91
N ASP A 11 -5.30 -3.91 -12.76
CA ASP A 11 -6.39 -4.88 -12.61
C ASP A 11 -6.58 -5.73 -13.87
N LEU A 12 -6.43 -5.10 -15.05
CA LEU A 12 -6.50 -5.80 -16.33
C LEU A 12 -5.31 -6.72 -16.58
N MET A 13 -4.11 -6.33 -16.14
CA MET A 13 -2.94 -7.21 -16.21
C MET A 13 -3.13 -8.44 -15.32
N GLU A 14 -3.68 -8.26 -14.12
CA GLU A 14 -3.91 -9.38 -13.21
C GLU A 14 -5.00 -10.31 -13.75
N LEU A 15 -6.11 -9.78 -14.28
CA LEU A 15 -7.14 -10.61 -14.91
C LEU A 15 -6.56 -11.46 -16.05
N ALA A 16 -5.76 -10.85 -16.93
CA ALA A 16 -5.13 -11.59 -18.02
C ALA A 16 -4.23 -12.72 -17.51
N ARG A 17 -3.47 -12.50 -16.43
CA ARG A 17 -2.65 -13.56 -15.82
C ARG A 17 -3.50 -14.68 -15.23
N GLU A 18 -4.61 -14.35 -14.59
CA GLU A 18 -5.52 -15.36 -14.03
C GLU A 18 -6.23 -16.17 -15.13
N LEU A 19 -6.43 -15.58 -16.32
CA LEU A 19 -6.85 -16.28 -17.53
C LEU A 19 -5.72 -17.07 -18.23
N GLY A 20 -4.53 -17.14 -17.64
CA GLY A 20 -3.38 -17.87 -18.19
C GLY A 20 -2.66 -17.14 -19.33
N GLU A 21 -2.99 -15.88 -19.61
CA GLU A 21 -2.35 -15.09 -20.65
C GLU A 21 -1.06 -14.42 -20.16
N GLU A 22 -0.03 -14.43 -21.01
CA GLU A 22 1.20 -13.71 -20.71
C GLU A 22 1.03 -12.19 -20.93
N VAL A 23 1.34 -11.41 -19.89
CA VAL A 23 1.28 -9.95 -19.94
C VAL A 23 2.59 -9.29 -19.56
N ASP A 24 2.98 -8.29 -20.37
CA ASP A 24 4.12 -7.41 -20.11
C ASP A 24 3.61 -6.07 -19.53
N GLU A 25 4.37 -5.50 -18.60
CA GLU A 25 4.15 -4.15 -18.08
C GLU A 25 4.13 -3.08 -19.18
N LYS A 26 4.74 -3.32 -20.35
CA LYS A 26 4.70 -2.44 -21.51
C LYS A 26 3.37 -2.47 -22.26
N PHE A 27 2.49 -3.43 -21.97
CA PHE A 27 1.21 -3.52 -22.67
C PHE A 27 0.34 -2.30 -22.38
N THR A 28 -0.30 -1.78 -23.43
CA THR A 28 -1.28 -0.71 -23.30
C THR A 28 -2.61 -1.28 -22.78
N ILE A 29 -3.45 -0.44 -22.19
CA ILE A 29 -4.81 -0.84 -21.77
C ILE A 29 -5.59 -1.44 -22.96
N VAL A 30 -5.41 -0.88 -24.15
CA VAL A 30 -6.05 -1.39 -25.38
C VAL A 30 -5.54 -2.79 -25.71
N LYS A 31 -4.22 -3.05 -25.59
CA LYS A 31 -3.65 -4.38 -25.83
C LYS A 31 -4.14 -5.40 -24.79
N LEU A 32 -4.16 -5.03 -23.50
CA LEU A 32 -4.66 -5.90 -22.43
C LEU A 32 -6.11 -6.29 -22.64
N LYS A 33 -6.98 -5.33 -22.99
CA LYS A 33 -8.38 -5.62 -23.34
C LYS A 33 -8.51 -6.63 -24.48
N LYS A 34 -7.67 -6.51 -25.51
CA LYS A 34 -7.67 -7.45 -26.63
C LYS A 34 -7.23 -8.85 -26.21
N VAL A 35 -6.18 -8.95 -25.38
CA VAL A 35 -5.69 -10.24 -24.86
C VAL A 35 -6.80 -10.95 -24.07
N ILE A 36 -7.41 -10.24 -23.11
CA ILE A 36 -8.49 -10.79 -22.28
C ILE A 36 -9.68 -11.23 -23.14
N LEU A 37 -10.16 -10.36 -24.04
CA LEU A 37 -11.34 -10.65 -24.87
C LEU A 37 -11.12 -11.76 -25.90
N ASN A 38 -9.86 -12.03 -26.27
CA ASN A 38 -9.50 -13.08 -27.22
C ASN A 38 -9.09 -14.39 -26.53
N SER A 39 -9.04 -14.43 -25.20
CA SER A 39 -8.71 -15.65 -24.46
C SER A 39 -9.82 -16.68 -24.66
N SER A 40 -9.45 -17.95 -24.83
CA SER A 40 -10.41 -19.06 -24.97
C SER A 40 -11.25 -19.26 -23.72
N ASP A 41 -10.71 -18.85 -22.58
CA ASP A 41 -11.32 -19.04 -21.26
C ASP A 41 -12.10 -17.79 -20.81
N TYR A 42 -12.30 -16.82 -21.72
CA TYR A 42 -13.05 -15.61 -21.43
C TYR A 42 -14.55 -15.90 -21.40
N GLU A 43 -15.12 -15.86 -20.20
CA GLU A 43 -16.55 -15.77 -19.95
C GLU A 43 -16.87 -14.43 -19.27
N GLU A 44 -17.87 -13.69 -19.75
CA GLU A 44 -18.11 -12.30 -19.31
C GLU A 44 -18.46 -12.20 -17.82
N GLU A 45 -19.35 -13.05 -17.32
CA GLU A 45 -19.76 -13.07 -15.91
C GLU A 45 -18.61 -13.50 -14.99
N PHE A 46 -17.87 -14.54 -15.37
CA PHE A 46 -16.70 -15.00 -14.62
C PHE A 46 -15.62 -13.91 -14.57
N ALA A 47 -15.32 -13.25 -15.69
CA ALA A 47 -14.35 -12.17 -15.75
C ALA A 47 -14.77 -10.97 -14.90
N LYS A 48 -16.08 -10.69 -14.74
CA LYS A 48 -16.58 -9.65 -13.82
C LYS A 48 -16.29 -10.02 -12.38
N GLU A 49 -16.64 -11.23 -11.95
CA GLU A 49 -16.41 -11.70 -10.57
C GLU A 49 -14.92 -11.74 -10.22
N MET A 50 -14.08 -12.23 -11.13
CA MET A 50 -12.62 -12.20 -10.95
C MET A 50 -12.10 -10.78 -10.78
N LEU A 51 -12.58 -9.83 -11.61
CA LEU A 51 -12.13 -8.45 -11.50
C LEU A 51 -12.53 -7.80 -10.18
N GLU A 52 -13.73 -8.10 -9.68
CA GLU A 52 -14.18 -7.65 -8.37
C GLU A 52 -13.27 -8.19 -7.27
N ALA A 53 -12.93 -9.48 -7.32
CA ALA A 53 -11.99 -10.08 -6.37
C ALA A 53 -10.58 -9.46 -6.46
N ILE A 54 -10.07 -9.16 -7.66
CA ILE A 54 -8.80 -8.45 -7.86
C ILE A 54 -8.85 -7.05 -7.22
N ILE A 55 -9.93 -6.30 -7.44
CA ILE A 55 -10.10 -4.95 -6.90
C ILE A 55 -10.14 -4.98 -5.37
N VAL A 56 -10.89 -5.91 -4.77
CA VAL A 56 -10.99 -6.07 -3.32
C VAL A 56 -9.62 -6.40 -2.74
N ARG A 57 -8.91 -7.41 -3.27
CA ARG A 57 -7.56 -7.78 -2.80
C ARG A 57 -6.58 -6.60 -2.86
N ARG A 58 -6.62 -5.81 -3.94
CA ARG A 58 -5.79 -4.59 -4.05
C ARG A 58 -6.14 -3.58 -2.97
N GLN A 59 -7.42 -3.32 -2.73
CA GLN A 59 -7.88 -2.38 -1.70
C GLN A 59 -7.48 -2.82 -0.29
N GLU A 60 -7.62 -4.11 0.02
CA GLU A 60 -7.20 -4.68 1.30
C GLU A 60 -5.69 -4.53 1.52
N LYS A 61 -4.89 -4.79 0.47
CA LYS A 61 -3.44 -4.59 0.54
C LYS A 61 -3.07 -3.13 0.78
N GLU A 62 -3.68 -2.20 0.04
CA GLU A 62 -3.47 -0.76 0.25
C GLU A 62 -3.89 -0.31 1.65
N LEU A 63 -4.99 -0.85 2.19
CA LEU A 63 -5.45 -0.54 3.54
C LEU A 63 -4.45 -1.02 4.59
N LEU A 64 -3.97 -2.26 4.44
CA LEU A 64 -3.00 -2.85 5.36
C LEU A 64 -1.67 -2.10 5.34
N GLU A 65 -1.19 -1.69 4.15
CA GLU A 65 0.00 -0.86 4.01
C GLU A 65 -0.17 0.50 4.71
N ARG A 66 -1.30 1.18 4.51
CA ARG A 66 -1.59 2.44 5.21
C ARG A 66 -1.68 2.27 6.73
N GLN A 67 -2.25 1.17 7.22
CA GLN A 67 -2.30 0.87 8.64
C GLN A 67 -0.90 0.67 9.22
N ARG A 68 -0.05 -0.12 8.54
CA ARG A 68 1.34 -0.34 8.96
C ARG A 68 2.15 0.95 8.98
N GLU A 69 2.01 1.80 7.96
CA GLU A 69 2.67 3.12 7.93
C GLU A 69 2.22 4.00 9.08
N LYS A 70 0.93 3.97 9.43
CA LYS A 70 0.39 4.76 10.55
C LYS A 70 0.95 4.27 11.88
N GLU A 71 0.93 2.95 12.12
CA GLU A 71 1.50 2.37 13.33
C GLU A 71 3.00 2.65 13.45
N GLU A 72 3.74 2.61 12.35
CA GLU A 72 5.15 2.94 12.36
C GLU A 72 5.39 4.40 12.72
N LYS A 73 4.62 5.33 12.14
CA LYS A 73 4.66 6.76 12.50
C LYS A 73 4.28 7.02 13.95
N ASP A 74 3.28 6.32 14.46
CA ASP A 74 2.86 6.46 15.85
C ASP A 74 3.98 5.95 16.80
N ARG A 75 4.60 4.80 16.48
CA ARG A 75 5.75 4.26 17.24
C ARG A 75 6.99 5.15 17.18
N THR A 76 7.28 5.80 16.05
CA THR A 76 8.41 6.74 15.98
C THR A 76 8.11 8.00 16.77
N PHE A 77 6.89 8.53 16.66
CA PHE A 77 6.48 9.70 17.43
C PHE A 77 6.53 9.46 18.95
N GLU A 78 6.09 8.30 19.42
CA GLU A 78 6.19 7.92 20.84
C GLU A 78 7.64 7.85 21.31
N ARG A 79 8.52 7.19 20.55
CA ARG A 79 9.97 7.15 20.87
C ARG A 79 10.60 8.53 20.92
N GLU A 80 10.33 9.39 19.95
CA GLU A 80 10.86 10.77 19.95
C GLU A 80 10.36 11.56 21.17
N LYS A 81 9.10 11.35 21.58
CA LYS A 81 8.54 11.99 22.76
C LYS A 81 9.21 11.49 24.04
N GLU A 82 9.42 10.19 24.19
CA GLU A 82 10.14 9.60 25.32
C GLU A 82 11.59 10.08 25.39
N GLU A 83 12.32 10.08 24.28
CA GLU A 83 13.66 10.62 24.20
C GLU A 83 13.70 12.10 24.58
N ARG A 84 12.73 12.89 24.11
CA ARG A 84 12.64 14.31 24.48
C ARG A 84 12.41 14.50 25.98
N ILE A 85 11.51 13.72 26.59
CA ILE A 85 11.24 13.76 28.03
C ILE A 85 12.49 13.31 28.81
N GLY A 86 13.13 12.22 28.40
CA GLY A 86 14.37 11.71 28.98
C GLY A 86 15.50 12.75 28.92
N ASN A 87 15.69 13.38 27.77
CA ASN A 87 16.68 14.45 27.56
C ASN A 87 16.41 15.67 28.44
N LEU A 88 15.15 16.08 28.58
CA LEU A 88 14.74 17.17 29.49
C LEU A 88 15.04 16.80 30.95
N SER A 89 14.73 15.58 31.35
CA SER A 89 15.00 15.08 32.70
C SER A 89 16.50 15.05 33.01
N TRP A 90 17.30 14.52 32.08
CA TRP A 90 18.75 14.47 32.21
C TRP A 90 19.38 15.86 32.31
N LYS A 91 18.95 16.81 31.46
CA LYS A 91 19.40 18.20 31.53
C LYS A 91 19.08 18.84 32.88
N LYS A 92 17.86 18.63 33.42
CA LYS A 92 17.48 19.13 34.75
C LYS A 92 18.31 18.52 35.86
N LEU A 93 18.61 17.22 35.79
CA LEU A 93 19.45 16.54 36.77
C LEU A 93 20.89 17.07 36.72
N ASN A 94 21.44 17.22 35.52
CA ASN A 94 22.79 17.76 35.32
C ASN A 94 22.90 19.20 35.87
N TYR A 95 21.90 20.06 35.61
CA TYR A 95 21.87 21.42 36.17
C TYR A 95 21.87 21.43 37.71
N LYS A 96 21.17 20.49 38.36
CA LYS A 96 21.14 20.36 39.83
C LYS A 96 22.46 19.86 40.42
N LEU A 97 23.24 19.12 39.63
CA LEU A 97 24.55 18.58 40.02
C LEU A 97 25.70 19.56 39.80
N LEU A 98 25.45 20.71 39.15
CA LEU A 98 26.45 21.76 39.01
C LEU A 98 26.85 22.32 40.38
N PRO A 99 28.15 22.50 40.66
CA PRO A 99 28.61 23.11 41.90
C PRO A 99 28.01 24.51 42.01
N LYS A 100 27.35 24.80 43.15
CA LYS A 100 26.79 26.14 43.37
C LYS A 100 27.92 27.17 43.41
N PRO A 101 27.74 28.35 42.80
CA PRO A 101 28.74 29.40 42.89
C PRO A 101 28.99 29.73 44.37
N ALA A 102 30.27 29.82 44.73
CA ALA A 102 30.68 30.23 46.07
C ALA A 102 30.16 31.65 46.37
N PRO A 103 29.73 31.93 47.62
CA PRO A 103 29.15 33.20 48.02
C PRO A 103 30.11 34.38 47.86
#